data_AF-A0A1S3C7J2-F1
#
_entry.id   AF-A0A1S3C7J2-F1
#
_cell.length_a   1.000
_cell.length_b   1.000
_cell.length_c   1.000
_cell.angle_alpha   90.00
_cell.angle_beta   90.00
_cell.angle_gamma   90.00
#
_symmetry.space_group_name_H-M   'P 1'
#
loop_
_entity.id
_entity.type
_entity.pdbx_description
1 polymer ?
#
loop_
_entity_poly.entity_id
_entity_poly.type
_entity_poly.pdbx_seq_one_letter_code
_entity_poly.pdbx_strand_id
1 'polypeptide(L)'
;MASQQTPSTSIRGVSCGFRSVPEYNACRMKGVFLPNSPPYDASPNARCQSSSLMGDAGEQSAGHPLINSSVDAVDGMQIVDATPKLPERDFAGSAYIPVYVMLPLGVINMKCELVDPDGLLKQLRLLKSANVDGVMVDCWWGIVEAHSPHEYNWNGYRKLFQMVHELKLKLQVVLSFHECGGNVGDDVCIPLPHWVAEIGRSNPDIFFTDREGRRNPECLSWGVDKERVLRGRTGLEVYFDYMRSFRVEFNDFFEDGVITTIGVGLGPCGELRFPSFPVKHGWRYPGIGEFQCYDQYLLKNLRKAAEARGHSFWARGPDNAGSYSSRPHETGFFCDGGDYDGYYGRFFLNWYSKVLVDHGDRVLYLAKLAFEGTRIVAKLSGIHWWYKTASHAAELTAGFYNPCNRDGYAAIMAMLKKHSASLNFTPAEFHMLHQREDFSNSLSDPEAVVWQVTNAAWDVGVEVVSENPLPFLDRVGYNKILDNAKPLADPDGRYLSSFIYHRLSPLLLERQNFMEFERFVKRMHGEAVHDLQV
;
A
#
# COMPACT_ATOMS: atom_id res chain seq x y z
N MET A 1 44.89 -41.27 42.66
CA MET A 1 44.39 -42.63 42.37
C MET A 1 42.88 -42.48 42.19
N ALA A 2 42.34 -42.57 40.97
CA ALA A 2 41.97 -43.80 40.26
C ALA A 2 40.85 -44.57 41.02
N SER A 3 39.74 -45.02 40.45
CA SER A 3 39.41 -45.27 39.03
C SER A 3 37.93 -45.03 38.69
N GLN A 4 37.72 -44.72 37.41
CA GLN A 4 36.51 -44.87 36.60
C GLN A 4 35.83 -46.26 36.70
N GLN A 5 34.55 -46.36 36.30
CA GLN A 5 34.11 -47.25 35.21
C GLN A 5 32.65 -47.02 34.73
N THR A 6 32.44 -47.08 33.41
CA THR A 6 31.16 -47.30 32.69
C THR A 6 31.39 -48.37 31.61
N PRO A 7 30.43 -49.30 31.42
CA PRO A 7 29.86 -49.62 30.08
C PRO A 7 28.37 -50.10 30.14
N SER A 8 27.59 -50.29 29.06
CA SER A 8 27.57 -49.73 27.70
C SER A 8 26.28 -50.12 26.93
N THR A 9 25.67 -49.19 26.19
CA THR A 9 24.87 -49.36 24.94
C THR A 9 23.73 -50.40 24.79
N SER A 10 22.58 -49.94 24.28
CA SER A 10 21.80 -50.63 23.24
C SER A 10 21.20 -49.58 22.26
N ILE A 11 21.09 -49.92 20.97
CA ILE A 11 20.72 -49.01 19.87
C ILE A 11 19.59 -49.62 19.02
N ARG A 12 18.52 -48.85 18.77
CA ARG A 12 17.57 -48.82 17.61
C ARG A 12 16.27 -48.13 18.07
N GLY A 13 15.54 -47.36 17.27
CA GLY A 13 15.72 -46.92 15.88
C GLY A 13 14.61 -45.92 15.50
N VAL A 14 14.79 -45.13 14.44
CA VAL A 14 13.90 -44.02 14.04
C VAL A 14 12.74 -44.51 13.15
N SER A 15 11.53 -43.93 13.30
CA SER A 15 10.62 -43.68 12.17
C SER A 15 9.51 -42.65 12.52
N CYS A 16 9.06 -41.90 11.53
CA CYS A 16 8.05 -40.84 11.62
C CYS A 16 6.60 -41.36 11.74
N GLY A 17 5.72 -40.53 12.32
CA GLY A 17 4.26 -40.62 12.17
C GLY A 17 3.69 -39.26 11.72
N PHE A 18 2.88 -39.25 10.66
CA PHE A 18 2.34 -38.03 10.04
C PHE A 18 0.98 -37.62 10.64
N ARG A 19 0.78 -36.29 10.74
CA ARG A 19 -0.48 -35.51 10.73
C ARG A 19 -1.78 -36.16 11.26
N SER A 20 -2.34 -35.51 12.28
CA SER A 20 -3.77 -35.15 12.29
C SER A 20 -3.90 -33.63 12.16
N VAL A 21 -4.89 -33.15 11.40
CA VAL A 21 -5.19 -31.72 11.21
C VAL A 21 -6.30 -31.33 12.19
N PRO A 22 -6.17 -30.26 12.99
CA PRO A 22 -7.28 -29.74 13.75
C PRO A 22 -8.27 -29.03 12.81
N GLU A 23 -9.56 -29.34 12.93
CA GLU A 23 -10.61 -28.59 12.26
C GLU A 23 -10.67 -27.17 12.84
N TYR A 24 -10.58 -26.15 11.97
CA TYR A 24 -10.66 -24.76 12.39
C TYR A 24 -12.09 -24.41 12.82
N ASN A 25 -12.27 -24.03 14.08
CA ASN A 25 -13.55 -23.50 14.56
C ASN A 25 -13.86 -22.16 13.88
N ALA A 26 -14.90 -22.14 13.07
CA ALA A 26 -15.37 -20.93 12.40
C ALA A 26 -15.94 -19.92 13.41
N CYS A 27 -15.12 -18.97 13.84
CA CYS A 27 -15.62 -17.73 14.41
C CYS A 27 -16.50 -17.02 13.37
N ARG A 28 -17.59 -16.36 13.82
CA ARG A 28 -18.45 -15.57 12.94
C ARG A 28 -17.63 -14.45 12.27
N MET A 29 -17.24 -14.67 11.02
CA MET A 29 -16.64 -13.66 10.16
C MET A 29 -17.60 -12.47 9.98
N LYS A 30 -17.06 -11.27 9.74
CA LYS A 30 -17.82 -10.15 9.15
C LYS A 30 -18.55 -10.70 7.92
N GLY A 31 -19.88 -10.58 7.89
CA GLY A 31 -20.70 -11.22 6.86
C GLY A 31 -20.46 -10.64 5.48
N VAL A 32 -19.73 -11.34 4.63
CA VAL A 32 -19.56 -11.00 3.21
C VAL A 32 -20.81 -11.47 2.46
N PHE A 33 -21.69 -10.53 2.09
CA PHE A 33 -22.78 -10.80 1.16
C PHE A 33 -22.25 -10.88 -0.27
N LEU A 34 -22.11 -12.11 -0.79
CA LEU A 34 -21.99 -12.35 -2.23
C LEU A 34 -23.40 -12.44 -2.85
N PRO A 35 -23.69 -11.78 -3.98
CA PRO A 35 -24.95 -11.98 -4.69
C PRO A 35 -25.03 -13.38 -5.29
N ASN A 36 -26.02 -14.18 -4.90
CA ASN A 36 -26.30 -15.46 -5.53
C ASN A 36 -27.11 -15.26 -6.82
N SER A 37 -26.65 -15.86 -7.92
CA SER A 37 -27.44 -16.02 -9.15
C SER A 37 -28.63 -16.96 -8.94
N PRO A 38 -29.76 -16.78 -9.66
CA PRO A 38 -30.97 -17.57 -9.45
C PRO A 38 -30.85 -19.01 -10.00
N PRO A 39 -31.64 -19.96 -9.47
CA PRO A 39 -31.54 -21.38 -9.83
C PRO A 39 -32.33 -21.74 -11.10
N TYR A 40 -31.84 -22.75 -11.81
CA TYR A 40 -32.64 -23.55 -12.74
C TYR A 40 -32.63 -25.02 -12.29
N ASP A 41 -33.82 -25.58 -12.08
CA ASP A 41 -34.03 -26.98 -11.74
C ASP A 41 -33.85 -27.89 -12.97
N ALA A 42 -33.11 -29.00 -12.80
CA ALA A 42 -33.51 -30.32 -13.31
C ALA A 42 -32.58 -31.44 -12.79
N SER A 43 -33.18 -32.40 -12.07
CA SER A 43 -32.66 -33.75 -11.79
C SER A 43 -33.74 -34.75 -12.26
N PRO A 44 -33.57 -36.10 -12.27
CA PRO A 44 -32.52 -36.91 -11.64
C PRO A 44 -32.02 -38.13 -12.48
N ASN A 45 -31.33 -39.07 -11.78
CA ASN A 45 -30.96 -40.47 -12.13
C ASN A 45 -29.62 -40.68 -12.86
N ALA A 46 -28.77 -41.67 -12.51
CA ALA A 46 -28.78 -42.58 -11.35
C ALA A 46 -27.41 -43.28 -11.09
N ARG A 47 -27.18 -43.64 -9.80
CA ARG A 47 -26.49 -44.84 -9.27
C ARG A 47 -25.02 -45.21 -9.61
N CYS A 48 -24.23 -45.27 -8.52
CA CYS A 48 -23.42 -46.41 -8.04
C CYS A 48 -21.96 -46.69 -8.51
N GLN A 49 -21.07 -46.60 -7.50
CA GLN A 49 -20.12 -47.64 -7.02
C GLN A 49 -18.91 -48.11 -7.86
N SER A 50 -17.73 -47.60 -7.45
CA SER A 50 -16.52 -48.34 -7.00
C SER A 50 -15.91 -49.52 -7.81
N SER A 51 -14.59 -49.44 -8.07
CA SER A 51 -13.51 -50.25 -7.42
C SER A 51 -12.38 -50.75 -8.36
N SER A 52 -11.17 -50.94 -7.78
CA SER A 52 -9.95 -51.64 -8.30
C SER A 52 -9.28 -51.11 -9.60
N LEU A 53 -7.96 -50.93 -9.76
CA LEU A 53 -6.66 -51.47 -9.25
C LEU A 53 -5.95 -52.42 -10.25
N MET A 54 -4.66 -52.14 -10.49
CA MET A 54 -3.63 -52.94 -11.22
C MET A 54 -3.88 -53.19 -12.72
N GLY A 55 -2.87 -53.38 -13.58
CA GLY A 55 -1.40 -53.27 -13.50
C GLY A 55 -0.83 -53.22 -14.93
N ASP A 56 0.22 -52.44 -15.22
CA ASP A 56 1.65 -52.81 -15.22
C ASP A 56 2.18 -53.17 -16.65
N ALA A 57 3.52 -53.14 -16.82
CA ALA A 57 4.26 -52.91 -18.07
C ALA A 57 4.25 -54.03 -19.14
N GLY A 58 4.68 -53.70 -20.37
CA GLY A 58 4.95 -54.71 -21.43
C GLY A 58 5.35 -54.17 -22.81
N GLU A 59 6.64 -54.01 -23.03
CA GLU A 59 7.35 -53.49 -24.21
C GLU A 59 7.27 -54.29 -25.56
N GLN A 60 7.71 -53.63 -26.65
CA GLN A 60 8.34 -54.15 -27.89
C GLN A 60 7.54 -54.98 -28.93
N SER A 61 7.43 -54.46 -30.17
CA SER A 61 8.29 -54.85 -31.32
C SER A 61 7.72 -54.33 -32.67
N ALA A 62 8.56 -54.21 -33.71
CA ALA A 62 8.25 -53.59 -35.00
C ALA A 62 7.88 -54.59 -36.11
N GLY A 63 7.15 -54.11 -37.13
CA GLY A 63 6.82 -54.88 -38.35
C GLY A 63 6.38 -54.00 -39.52
N HIS A 64 7.28 -53.76 -40.47
CA HIS A 64 7.03 -53.12 -41.78
C HIS A 64 6.38 -54.12 -42.77
N PRO A 65 5.66 -53.67 -43.82
CA PRO A 65 6.33 -53.30 -45.08
C PRO A 65 5.76 -52.11 -45.88
N LEU A 66 6.70 -51.34 -46.42
CA LEU A 66 6.75 -50.65 -47.73
C LEU A 66 5.49 -50.62 -48.64
N ILE A 67 5.15 -49.42 -49.13
CA ILE A 67 5.26 -49.05 -50.56
C ILE A 67 5.39 -47.52 -50.67
N ASN A 68 6.10 -47.04 -51.69
CA ASN A 68 6.59 -45.68 -51.79
C ASN A 68 5.78 -44.81 -52.77
N SER A 69 5.83 -43.49 -52.55
CA SER A 69 5.81 -42.39 -53.53
C SER A 69 4.54 -41.53 -53.77
N SER A 70 4.85 -40.22 -53.92
CA SER A 70 4.13 -39.16 -54.64
C SER A 70 3.00 -38.37 -53.96
N VAL A 71 3.37 -37.14 -53.53
CA VAL A 71 2.63 -35.85 -53.64
C VAL A 71 1.33 -35.88 -54.48
N ASP A 72 0.23 -35.22 -54.08
CA ASP A 72 0.16 -33.78 -53.76
C ASP A 72 -1.01 -33.34 -52.84
N ALA A 73 -1.07 -32.03 -52.54
CA ALA A 73 -1.87 -31.39 -51.49
C ALA A 73 -3.42 -31.42 -51.60
N VAL A 74 -4.08 -31.48 -50.44
CA VAL A 74 -5.36 -30.78 -50.15
C VAL A 74 -5.27 -30.17 -48.74
N ASP A 75 -5.59 -28.88 -48.62
CA ASP A 75 -5.43 -28.11 -47.39
C ASP A 75 -6.46 -28.46 -46.31
N GLY A 76 -5.99 -28.68 -45.08
CA GLY A 76 -6.77 -29.11 -43.94
C GLY A 76 -7.15 -27.93 -43.06
N MET A 77 -8.40 -27.46 -43.19
CA MET A 77 -8.97 -26.34 -42.44
C MET A 77 -8.77 -26.50 -40.91
N GLN A 78 -7.75 -25.86 -40.35
CA GLN A 78 -7.55 -25.79 -38.90
C GLN A 78 -8.63 -24.91 -38.28
N ILE A 79 -9.56 -25.55 -37.56
CA ILE A 79 -10.45 -24.84 -36.64
C ILE A 79 -9.59 -24.36 -35.47
N VAL A 80 -9.20 -23.09 -35.52
CA VAL A 80 -8.56 -22.41 -34.39
C VAL A 80 -9.62 -22.29 -33.30
N ASP A 81 -9.38 -22.96 -32.16
CA ASP A 81 -10.24 -22.92 -30.98
C ASP A 81 -10.12 -21.55 -30.28
N ALA A 82 -10.74 -20.55 -30.91
CA ALA A 82 -10.80 -19.19 -30.40
C ALA A 82 -11.82 -19.14 -29.25
N THR A 83 -11.34 -19.42 -28.04
CA THR A 83 -12.10 -19.14 -26.80
C THR A 83 -12.60 -17.70 -26.87
N PRO A 84 -13.92 -17.43 -26.78
CA PRO A 84 -14.43 -16.07 -26.94
C PRO A 84 -13.82 -15.17 -25.88
N LYS A 85 -12.98 -14.21 -26.31
CA LYS A 85 -12.54 -13.12 -25.43
C LYS A 85 -13.82 -12.42 -24.97
N LEU A 86 -14.08 -12.45 -23.65
CA LEU A 86 -15.20 -11.71 -23.07
C LEU A 86 -15.08 -10.25 -23.56
N PRO A 87 -16.16 -9.67 -24.11
CA PRO A 87 -16.11 -8.30 -24.59
C PRO A 87 -15.75 -7.40 -23.43
N GLU A 88 -14.75 -6.54 -23.63
CA GLU A 88 -14.35 -5.60 -22.59
C GLU A 88 -15.51 -4.68 -22.24
N ARG A 89 -15.61 -4.35 -20.96
CA ARG A 89 -16.58 -3.38 -20.48
C ARG A 89 -16.40 -2.04 -21.22
N ASP A 90 -17.48 -1.54 -21.76
CA ASP A 90 -17.54 -0.18 -22.28
C ASP A 90 -17.67 0.81 -21.11
N PHE A 91 -16.92 1.90 -21.19
CA PHE A 91 -16.90 2.99 -20.22
C PHE A 91 -17.41 4.30 -20.83
N ALA A 92 -17.83 4.31 -22.10
CA ALA A 92 -18.44 5.46 -22.76
C ALA A 92 -19.65 5.99 -21.95
N GLY A 93 -19.66 7.29 -21.67
CA GLY A 93 -20.72 7.95 -20.89
C GLY A 93 -20.66 7.72 -19.38
N SER A 94 -19.65 7.02 -18.86
CA SER A 94 -19.41 6.92 -17.41
C SER A 94 -18.82 8.22 -16.83
N ALA A 95 -18.90 8.40 -15.51
CA ALA A 95 -18.42 9.61 -14.82
C ALA A 95 -16.92 9.89 -15.09
N TYR A 96 -16.57 11.13 -15.38
CA TYR A 96 -15.20 11.56 -15.65
C TYR A 96 -14.32 11.44 -14.40
N ILE A 97 -13.24 10.66 -14.48
CA ILE A 97 -12.23 10.55 -13.42
C ILE A 97 -10.91 11.15 -13.94
N PRO A 98 -10.42 12.25 -13.35
CA PRO A 98 -9.20 12.91 -13.80
C PRO A 98 -7.98 12.03 -13.52
N VAL A 99 -7.07 11.94 -14.49
CA VAL A 99 -5.85 11.13 -14.45
C VAL A 99 -4.63 12.04 -14.31
N TYR A 100 -3.86 11.81 -13.26
CA TYR A 100 -2.60 12.46 -12.98
C TYR A 100 -1.46 11.45 -13.18
N VAL A 101 -0.25 11.92 -13.50
CA VAL A 101 0.95 11.07 -13.57
C VAL A 101 1.98 11.54 -12.55
N MET A 102 2.47 10.63 -11.72
CA MET A 102 3.55 10.92 -10.78
C MET A 102 4.87 11.15 -11.52
N LEU A 103 5.58 12.23 -11.19
CA LEU A 103 6.90 12.54 -11.72
C LEU A 103 7.99 11.67 -11.06
N PRO A 104 9.20 11.53 -11.68
CA PRO A 104 10.34 10.85 -11.05
C PRO A 104 10.67 11.42 -9.67
N LEU A 105 10.96 10.57 -8.68
CA LEU A 105 11.25 10.98 -7.29
C LEU A 105 12.43 11.99 -7.25
N GLY A 106 13.44 11.77 -8.10
CA GLY A 106 14.60 12.63 -8.29
C GLY A 106 14.44 13.78 -9.29
N VAL A 107 13.21 14.18 -9.66
CA VAL A 107 12.98 15.31 -10.59
C VAL A 107 13.57 16.62 -10.07
N ILE A 108 13.63 16.80 -8.74
CA ILE A 108 14.41 17.82 -8.07
C ILE A 108 15.61 17.15 -7.36
N ASN A 109 16.82 17.67 -7.55
CA ASN A 109 18.02 17.15 -6.91
C ASN A 109 18.23 17.69 -5.47
N MET A 110 19.21 17.13 -4.75
CA MET A 110 19.57 17.55 -3.37
C MET A 110 20.02 19.02 -3.20
N LYS A 111 20.18 19.80 -4.27
CA LYS A 111 20.46 21.25 -4.23
C LYS A 111 19.21 22.10 -4.47
N CYS A 112 18.04 21.47 -4.59
CA CYS A 112 16.80 22.05 -5.09
C CYS A 112 16.93 22.62 -6.52
N GLU A 113 17.54 21.85 -7.43
CA GLU A 113 17.61 22.16 -8.86
C GLU A 113 16.78 21.14 -9.67
N LEU A 114 16.07 21.62 -10.70
CA LEU A 114 15.30 20.78 -11.61
C LEU A 114 16.24 19.97 -12.53
N VAL A 115 16.10 18.64 -12.50
CA VAL A 115 16.89 17.70 -13.30
C VAL A 115 16.28 17.58 -14.71
N ASP A 116 17.15 17.63 -15.73
CA ASP A 116 16.80 17.56 -17.17
C ASP A 116 15.52 18.33 -17.56
N PRO A 117 15.51 19.69 -17.47
CA PRO A 117 14.33 20.48 -17.80
C PRO A 117 13.84 20.28 -19.24
N ASP A 118 14.76 20.10 -20.20
CA ASP A 118 14.42 19.93 -21.62
C ASP A 118 13.84 18.53 -21.93
N GLY A 119 14.35 17.49 -21.27
CA GLY A 119 13.78 16.14 -21.34
C GLY A 119 12.40 16.11 -20.70
N LEU A 120 12.27 16.61 -19.47
CA LEU A 120 10.99 16.66 -18.75
C LEU A 120 9.93 17.44 -19.55
N LEU A 121 10.28 18.61 -20.12
CA LEU A 121 9.37 19.40 -20.94
C LEU A 121 8.84 18.63 -22.16
N LYS A 122 9.65 17.75 -22.77
CA LYS A 122 9.20 16.86 -23.86
C LYS A 122 8.24 15.79 -23.32
N GLN A 123 8.56 15.19 -22.17
CA GLN A 123 7.71 14.17 -21.54
C GLN A 123 6.34 14.73 -21.11
N LEU A 124 6.31 15.91 -20.49
CA LEU A 124 5.07 16.58 -20.10
C LEU A 124 4.20 16.95 -21.31
N ARG A 125 4.81 17.34 -22.46
CA ARG A 125 4.07 17.56 -23.72
C ARG A 125 3.45 16.27 -24.26
N LEU A 126 4.13 15.12 -24.15
CA LEU A 126 3.56 13.83 -24.51
C LEU A 126 2.36 13.50 -23.61
N LEU A 127 2.51 13.61 -22.28
CA LEU A 127 1.40 13.42 -21.34
C LEU A 127 0.20 14.32 -21.68
N LYS A 128 0.45 15.61 -21.95
CA LYS A 128 -0.62 16.54 -22.36
C LYS A 128 -1.31 16.13 -23.66
N SER A 129 -0.59 15.53 -24.61
CA SER A 129 -1.16 15.03 -25.87
C SER A 129 -2.05 13.79 -25.67
N ALA A 130 -1.80 12.99 -24.62
CA ALA A 130 -2.68 11.90 -24.19
C ALA A 130 -3.84 12.36 -23.30
N ASN A 131 -4.18 13.65 -23.32
CA ASN A 131 -5.22 14.30 -22.51
C ASN A 131 -5.05 14.21 -20.98
N VAL A 132 -3.88 13.87 -20.46
CA VAL A 132 -3.62 13.82 -19.00
C VAL A 132 -3.99 15.15 -18.34
N ASP A 133 -4.76 15.08 -17.24
CA ASP A 133 -5.26 16.24 -16.50
C ASP A 133 -4.12 17.04 -15.85
N GLY A 134 -3.14 16.32 -15.30
CA GLY A 134 -2.07 16.91 -14.52
C GLY A 134 -0.97 15.95 -14.12
N VAL A 135 -0.09 16.43 -13.23
CA VAL A 135 0.99 15.63 -12.67
C VAL A 135 1.00 15.69 -11.13
N MET A 136 1.60 14.69 -10.51
CA MET A 136 1.84 14.64 -9.07
C MET A 136 3.34 14.68 -8.79
N VAL A 137 3.76 15.39 -7.74
CA VAL A 137 5.17 15.51 -7.33
C VAL A 137 5.34 15.59 -5.82
N ASP A 138 6.40 14.96 -5.31
CA ASP A 138 6.86 15.08 -3.93
C ASP A 138 7.70 16.36 -3.73
N CYS A 139 7.25 17.20 -2.79
CA CYS A 139 8.03 18.27 -2.20
C CYS A 139 8.77 17.74 -0.97
N TRP A 140 10.03 17.34 -1.18
CA TRP A 140 10.86 16.70 -0.16
C TRP A 140 11.30 17.69 0.91
N TRP A 141 10.94 17.39 2.16
CA TRP A 141 11.38 18.18 3.32
C TRP A 141 12.91 18.25 3.41
N GLY A 142 13.59 17.12 3.16
CA GLY A 142 15.04 16.99 3.16
C GLY A 142 15.80 17.78 2.10
N ILE A 143 15.14 18.22 1.02
CA ILE A 143 15.72 19.09 -0.01
C ILE A 143 15.45 20.56 0.32
N VAL A 144 14.23 20.86 0.75
CA VAL A 144 13.74 22.24 0.87
C VAL A 144 14.23 22.92 2.15
N GLU A 145 14.20 22.24 3.31
CA GLU A 145 14.68 22.78 4.61
C GLU A 145 16.01 22.10 5.02
N ALA A 146 16.85 21.75 4.02
CA ALA A 146 17.94 20.80 4.15
C ALA A 146 18.99 21.13 5.22
N HIS A 147 19.38 22.41 5.31
CA HIS A 147 20.56 22.85 6.07
C HIS A 147 20.22 23.32 7.49
N SER A 148 19.23 24.20 7.63
CA SER A 148 18.85 24.80 8.91
C SER A 148 17.34 24.92 9.06
N PRO A 149 16.82 24.92 10.31
CA PRO A 149 15.45 25.34 10.59
C PRO A 149 15.09 26.68 9.92
N HIS A 150 13.90 26.74 9.33
CA HIS A 150 13.32 27.92 8.66
C HIS A 150 14.05 28.43 7.40
N GLU A 151 15.13 27.79 6.96
CA GLU A 151 15.82 28.11 5.70
C GLU A 151 15.25 27.28 4.55
N TYR A 152 14.16 27.77 3.93
CA TYR A 152 13.45 27.09 2.85
C TYR A 152 13.97 27.48 1.46
N ASN A 153 14.37 26.51 0.65
CA ASN A 153 14.73 26.68 -0.75
C ASN A 153 13.71 25.98 -1.66
N TRP A 154 12.94 26.78 -2.42
CA TRP A 154 11.88 26.31 -3.32
C TRP A 154 12.22 26.45 -4.81
N ASN A 155 13.45 26.87 -5.15
CA ASN A 155 13.80 27.32 -6.51
C ASN A 155 13.58 26.26 -7.61
N GLY A 156 13.93 24.99 -7.34
CA GLY A 156 13.71 23.89 -8.28
C GLY A 156 12.22 23.61 -8.51
N TYR A 157 11.45 23.59 -7.43
CA TYR A 157 10.00 23.40 -7.47
C TYR A 157 9.28 24.55 -8.19
N ARG A 158 9.68 25.81 -7.98
CA ARG A 158 9.12 26.95 -8.74
C ARG A 158 9.32 26.80 -10.25
N LYS A 159 10.52 26.42 -10.70
CA LYS A 159 10.79 26.18 -12.14
C LYS A 159 9.93 25.04 -12.70
N LEU A 160 9.75 23.98 -11.93
CA LEU A 160 8.87 22.86 -12.30
C LEU A 160 7.40 23.30 -12.40
N PHE A 161 6.90 24.07 -11.43
CA PHE A 161 5.50 24.50 -11.39
C PHE A 161 5.18 25.50 -12.50
N GLN A 162 6.14 26.38 -12.84
CA GLN A 162 6.08 27.23 -14.05
C GLN A 162 5.92 26.39 -15.32
N MET A 163 6.73 25.35 -15.50
CA MET A 163 6.65 24.45 -16.66
C MET A 163 5.31 23.71 -16.74
N VAL A 164 4.77 23.25 -15.62
CA VAL A 164 3.44 22.60 -15.54
C VAL A 164 2.32 23.59 -15.87
N HIS A 165 2.41 24.83 -15.36
CA HIS A 165 1.45 25.90 -15.63
C HIS A 165 1.44 26.30 -17.10
N GLU A 166 2.60 26.53 -17.73
CA GLU A 166 2.72 26.89 -19.15
C GLU A 166 2.08 25.84 -20.08
N LEU A 167 2.17 24.55 -19.72
CA LEU A 167 1.55 23.44 -20.45
C LEU A 167 0.06 23.24 -20.14
N LYS A 168 -0.52 24.06 -19.25
CA LYS A 168 -1.92 23.97 -18.79
C LYS A 168 -2.25 22.57 -18.25
N LEU A 169 -1.33 22.01 -17.47
CA LEU A 169 -1.51 20.81 -16.66
C LEU A 169 -1.88 21.25 -15.23
N LYS A 170 -2.70 20.44 -14.55
CA LYS A 170 -2.94 20.60 -13.11
C LYS A 170 -1.81 19.95 -12.30
N LEU A 171 -1.71 20.32 -11.04
CA LEU A 171 -0.64 19.88 -10.15
C LEU A 171 -1.23 19.38 -8.83
N GLN A 172 -0.90 18.14 -8.47
CA GLN A 172 -1.00 17.64 -7.10
C GLN A 172 0.39 17.67 -6.48
N VAL A 173 0.50 18.13 -5.23
CA VAL A 173 1.78 18.19 -4.52
C VAL A 173 1.67 17.40 -3.24
N VAL A 174 2.61 16.48 -2.99
CA VAL A 174 2.75 15.81 -1.69
C VAL A 174 3.83 16.51 -0.88
N LEU A 175 3.52 16.87 0.36
CA LEU A 175 4.48 17.45 1.30
C LEU A 175 5.16 16.32 2.06
N SER A 176 6.36 15.96 1.61
CA SER A 176 7.00 14.69 1.90
C SER A 176 7.95 14.82 3.08
N PHE A 177 7.38 14.69 4.28
CA PHE A 177 8.05 14.73 5.58
C PHE A 177 8.78 13.42 5.95
N HIS A 178 9.25 12.68 4.96
CA HIS A 178 9.87 11.36 5.10
C HIS A 178 11.10 11.23 4.18
N GLU A 179 11.96 10.26 4.49
CA GLU A 179 13.07 9.80 3.66
C GLU A 179 12.52 9.08 2.41
N CYS A 180 13.06 9.44 1.24
CA CYS A 180 12.99 8.60 0.05
C CYS A 180 14.21 7.69 0.04
N GLY A 181 14.04 6.38 -0.12
CA GLY A 181 15.12 5.41 -0.15
C GLY A 181 14.91 4.27 0.83
N GLY A 182 15.08 3.04 0.32
CA GLY A 182 14.99 1.81 1.12
C GLY A 182 13.61 1.15 1.14
N ASN A 183 12.60 1.75 0.51
CA ASN A 183 11.33 1.10 0.21
C ASN A 183 11.32 0.56 -1.25
N VAL A 184 10.34 -0.28 -1.57
CA VAL A 184 10.18 -0.84 -2.92
C VAL A 184 9.75 0.28 -3.87
N GLY A 185 10.49 0.46 -4.98
CA GLY A 185 10.22 1.51 -5.97
C GLY A 185 10.99 2.82 -5.78
N ASP A 186 11.80 2.93 -4.73
CA ASP A 186 12.71 4.07 -4.54
C ASP A 186 13.98 3.90 -5.39
N ASP A 187 14.14 4.77 -6.40
CA ASP A 187 15.31 4.84 -7.28
C ASP A 187 16.31 5.93 -6.87
N VAL A 188 16.00 6.70 -5.82
CA VAL A 188 16.84 7.78 -5.27
C VAL A 188 16.91 7.72 -3.74
N CYS A 189 17.91 8.38 -3.17
CA CYS A 189 18.11 8.52 -1.72
C CYS A 189 18.03 10.01 -1.34
N ILE A 190 16.95 10.38 -0.65
CA ILE A 190 16.66 11.75 -0.18
C ILE A 190 16.34 11.64 1.32
N PRO A 191 17.32 11.83 2.22
CA PRO A 191 17.11 11.70 3.65
C PRO A 191 16.29 12.87 4.22
N LEU A 192 15.87 12.77 5.48
CA LEU A 192 15.41 13.92 6.27
C LEU A 192 16.49 15.02 6.34
N PRO A 193 16.12 16.30 6.65
CA PRO A 193 17.09 17.39 6.72
C PRO A 193 18.30 17.10 7.62
N HIS A 194 19.46 17.66 7.25
CA HIS A 194 20.72 17.37 7.95
C HIS A 194 20.64 17.73 9.44
N TRP A 195 20.02 18.87 9.76
CA TRP A 195 19.83 19.33 11.13
C TRP A 195 18.91 18.41 11.97
N VAL A 196 18.04 17.61 11.34
CA VAL A 196 17.22 16.59 12.02
C VAL A 196 18.08 15.37 12.33
N ALA A 197 18.88 14.92 11.35
CA ALA A 197 19.83 13.82 11.53
C ALA A 197 20.88 14.13 12.62
N GLU A 198 21.32 15.38 12.75
CA GLU A 198 22.16 15.85 13.87
C GLU A 198 21.49 15.65 15.23
N ILE A 199 20.22 16.06 15.37
CA ILE A 199 19.46 15.87 16.62
C ILE A 199 19.29 14.38 16.89
N GLY A 200 18.99 13.57 15.87
CA GLY A 200 18.86 12.12 15.99
C GLY A 200 20.13 11.42 16.53
N ARG A 201 21.33 11.99 16.32
CA ARG A 201 22.58 11.47 16.91
C ARG A 201 22.68 11.73 18.42
N SER A 202 22.09 12.81 18.94
CA SER A 202 22.11 13.15 20.37
C SER A 202 20.85 12.71 21.13
N ASN A 203 19.73 12.58 20.42
CA ASN A 203 18.42 12.18 20.90
C ASN A 203 17.79 11.19 19.90
N PRO A 204 18.14 9.90 19.94
CA PRO A 204 17.64 8.90 18.98
C PRO A 204 16.13 8.64 19.11
N ASP A 205 15.51 9.04 20.22
CA ASP A 205 14.07 8.89 20.45
C ASP A 205 13.19 9.88 19.66
N ILE A 206 13.77 10.78 18.86
CA ILE A 206 12.98 11.52 17.86
C ILE A 206 12.45 10.61 16.73
N PHE A 207 12.96 9.37 16.65
CA PHE A 207 12.62 8.38 15.62
C PHE A 207 11.82 7.22 16.19
N PHE A 208 10.97 6.63 15.34
CA PHE A 208 10.25 5.40 15.68
C PHE A 208 11.23 4.28 16.07
N THR A 209 10.84 3.48 17.05
CA THR A 209 11.74 2.54 17.72
C THR A 209 11.02 1.24 18.01
N ASP A 210 11.67 0.12 17.68
CA ASP A 210 11.16 -1.23 17.96
C ASP A 210 11.61 -1.77 19.32
N ARG A 211 11.19 -3.00 19.65
CA ARG A 211 11.44 -3.61 20.96
C ARG A 211 12.93 -3.82 21.25
N GLU A 212 13.75 -4.03 20.22
CA GLU A 212 15.20 -4.19 20.35
C GLU A 212 15.95 -2.85 20.42
N GLY A 213 15.23 -1.72 20.32
CA GLY A 213 15.80 -0.37 20.37
C GLY A 213 16.36 0.11 19.04
N ARG A 214 16.10 -0.60 17.94
CA ARG A 214 16.50 -0.16 16.58
C ARG A 214 15.63 1.02 16.19
N ARG A 215 16.26 2.04 15.58
CA ARG A 215 15.63 3.32 15.24
C ARG A 215 15.36 3.38 13.74
N ASN A 216 14.17 3.80 13.32
CA ASN A 216 13.90 4.10 11.92
C ASN A 216 13.99 5.62 11.65
N PRO A 217 15.07 6.13 11.02
CA PRO A 217 15.24 7.55 10.72
C PRO A 217 14.39 8.07 9.54
N GLU A 218 13.53 7.23 8.96
CA GLU A 218 12.72 7.57 7.77
C GLU A 218 11.73 8.71 8.02
N CYS A 219 11.20 8.85 9.23
CA CYS A 219 10.34 9.95 9.63
C CYS A 219 10.42 10.18 11.16
N LEU A 220 9.92 11.32 11.63
CA LEU A 220 9.83 11.60 13.07
C LEU A 220 8.79 10.72 13.75
N SER A 221 9.09 10.24 14.96
CA SER A 221 8.08 9.59 15.81
C SER A 221 6.98 10.58 16.18
N TRP A 222 5.73 10.16 16.09
CA TRP A 222 4.57 10.92 16.56
C TRP A 222 4.63 11.24 18.07
N GLY A 223 5.54 10.61 18.82
CA GLY A 223 5.88 10.98 20.19
C GLY A 223 6.40 12.42 20.33
N VAL A 224 7.10 12.97 19.31
CA VAL A 224 7.66 14.33 19.35
C VAL A 224 6.75 15.42 18.76
N ASP A 225 5.53 15.08 18.35
CA ASP A 225 4.52 16.02 17.84
C ASP A 225 4.35 17.28 18.74
N LYS A 226 4.46 17.10 20.06
CA LYS A 226 4.23 18.14 21.08
C LYS A 226 5.43 18.43 21.97
N GLU A 227 6.59 17.85 21.69
CA GLU A 227 7.80 17.97 22.53
C GLU A 227 8.82 18.89 21.81
N ARG A 228 9.32 19.94 22.50
CA ARG A 228 10.18 20.98 21.90
C ARG A 228 11.64 20.54 21.72
N VAL A 229 11.85 19.45 20.99
CA VAL A 229 13.15 18.79 20.84
C VAL A 229 13.81 19.02 19.47
N LEU A 230 13.14 19.72 18.56
CA LEU A 230 13.60 20.00 17.20
C LEU A 230 14.18 21.42 17.10
N ARG A 231 15.33 21.66 17.76
CA ARG A 231 15.96 22.99 17.93
C ARG A 231 14.95 24.05 18.44
N GLY A 232 14.15 23.68 19.45
CA GLY A 232 13.14 24.54 20.08
C GLY A 232 11.73 24.42 19.50
N ARG A 233 11.57 23.83 18.31
CA ARG A 233 10.26 23.49 17.71
C ARG A 233 9.76 22.11 18.16
N THR A 234 8.44 21.92 18.09
CA THR A 234 7.80 20.59 18.11
C THR A 234 7.67 20.00 16.71
N GLY A 235 7.37 18.70 16.59
CA GLY A 235 7.09 18.08 15.29
C GLY A 235 5.96 18.77 14.52
N LEU A 236 4.88 19.14 15.20
CA LEU A 236 3.74 19.84 14.58
C LEU A 236 4.09 21.25 14.08
N GLU A 237 4.95 21.99 14.80
CA GLU A 237 5.42 23.30 14.36
C GLU A 237 6.31 23.21 13.13
N VAL A 238 7.18 22.20 13.06
CA VAL A 238 8.00 21.91 11.87
C VAL A 238 7.12 21.69 10.64
N TYR A 239 6.12 20.82 10.73
CA TYR A 239 5.20 20.56 9.61
C TYR A 239 4.41 21.82 9.23
N PHE A 240 3.89 22.56 10.21
CA PHE A 240 3.08 23.76 9.94
C PHE A 240 3.89 24.93 9.35
N ASP A 241 5.12 25.16 9.83
CA ASP A 241 6.00 26.18 9.25
C ASP A 241 6.38 25.84 7.80
N TYR A 242 6.63 24.57 7.48
CA TYR A 242 6.86 24.09 6.12
C TYR A 242 5.63 24.29 5.22
N MET A 243 4.45 23.88 5.70
CA MET A 243 3.17 24.10 4.99
C MET A 243 2.90 25.58 4.72
N ARG A 244 3.16 26.45 5.71
CA ARG A 244 3.02 27.90 5.57
C ARG A 244 4.03 28.48 4.58
N SER A 245 5.28 28.00 4.59
CA SER A 245 6.30 28.42 3.61
C SER A 245 5.88 28.05 2.18
N PHE A 246 5.43 26.80 1.97
CA PHE A 246 4.91 26.36 0.67
C PHE A 246 3.71 27.21 0.22
N ARG A 247 2.74 27.46 1.11
CA ARG A 247 1.56 28.28 0.80
C ARG A 247 1.92 29.71 0.37
N VAL A 248 2.88 30.34 1.05
CA VAL A 248 3.31 31.72 0.77
C VAL A 248 4.12 31.78 -0.53
N GLU A 249 5.05 30.83 -0.73
CA GLU A 249 5.85 30.76 -1.94
C GLU A 249 4.95 30.62 -3.18
N PHE A 250 4.08 29.62 -3.22
CA PHE A 250 3.33 29.25 -4.43
C PHE A 250 1.94 29.87 -4.52
N ASN A 251 1.71 31.03 -3.87
CA ASN A 251 0.40 31.69 -3.84
C ASN A 251 -0.17 31.96 -5.24
N ASP A 252 0.70 32.33 -6.19
CA ASP A 252 0.39 32.47 -7.61
C ASP A 252 -0.25 31.21 -8.20
N PHE A 253 0.35 30.03 -7.98
CA PHE A 253 -0.19 28.76 -8.48
C PHE A 253 -1.46 28.28 -7.78
N PHE A 254 -1.76 28.76 -6.58
CA PHE A 254 -3.05 28.55 -5.91
C PHE A 254 -4.13 29.48 -6.48
N GLU A 255 -3.82 30.75 -6.72
CA GLU A 255 -4.75 31.74 -7.29
C GLU A 255 -5.13 31.42 -8.75
N ASP A 256 -4.15 30.98 -9.55
CA ASP A 256 -4.36 30.46 -10.92
C ASP A 256 -5.03 29.07 -10.94
N GLY A 257 -5.24 28.45 -9.77
CA GLY A 257 -5.83 27.12 -9.62
C GLY A 257 -5.03 26.00 -10.29
N VAL A 258 -3.72 26.18 -10.45
CA VAL A 258 -2.79 25.16 -10.99
C VAL A 258 -2.60 24.05 -9.98
N ILE A 259 -2.33 24.39 -8.72
CA ILE A 259 -2.30 23.46 -7.60
C ILE A 259 -3.74 23.12 -7.22
N THR A 260 -4.17 21.89 -7.47
CA THR A 260 -5.54 21.43 -7.18
C THR A 260 -5.64 20.65 -5.87
N THR A 261 -4.57 19.99 -5.46
CA THR A 261 -4.56 19.04 -4.33
C THR A 261 -3.23 19.09 -3.58
N ILE A 262 -3.30 19.11 -2.25
CA ILE A 262 -2.15 18.93 -1.35
C ILE A 262 -2.26 17.57 -0.65
N GLY A 263 -1.39 16.64 -0.99
CA GLY A 263 -1.14 15.45 -0.19
C GLY A 263 -0.25 15.80 1.01
N VAL A 264 -0.58 15.28 2.19
CA VAL A 264 0.17 15.53 3.42
C VAL A 264 0.81 14.22 3.86
N GLY A 265 2.15 14.17 3.93
CA GLY A 265 2.86 13.02 4.45
C GLY A 265 2.64 12.86 5.96
N LEU A 266 2.20 11.69 6.41
CA LEU A 266 1.83 11.42 7.80
C LEU A 266 2.70 10.36 8.50
N GLY A 267 3.78 9.92 7.85
CA GLY A 267 4.64 8.85 8.34
C GLY A 267 5.57 8.28 7.25
N PRO A 268 6.03 7.03 7.38
CA PRO A 268 6.91 6.36 6.41
C PRO A 268 6.22 6.22 5.04
N CYS A 269 6.97 6.36 3.95
CA CYS A 269 6.42 6.54 2.58
C CYS A 269 5.34 7.65 2.44
N GLY A 270 5.25 8.59 3.39
CA GLY A 270 4.17 9.57 3.48
C GLY A 270 2.84 9.01 3.99
N GLU A 271 2.77 7.72 4.30
CA GLU A 271 1.56 7.01 4.69
C GLU A 271 1.24 7.17 6.17
N LEU A 272 -0.05 7.27 6.51
CA LEU A 272 -0.51 7.26 7.90
C LEU A 272 -0.44 5.82 8.48
N ARG A 273 0.77 5.38 8.86
CA ARG A 273 1.03 4.12 9.56
C ARG A 273 2.31 4.20 10.39
N PHE A 274 2.51 3.22 11.27
CA PHE A 274 3.82 2.97 11.86
C PHE A 274 4.75 2.26 10.85
N PRO A 275 6.09 2.42 10.97
CA PRO A 275 7.06 1.70 10.14
C PRO A 275 7.26 0.26 10.62
N SER A 276 6.22 -0.58 10.58
CA SER A 276 6.25 -1.92 11.19
C SER A 276 6.89 -3.03 10.36
N PHE A 277 7.13 -2.81 9.06
CA PHE A 277 7.72 -3.78 8.11
C PHE A 277 9.02 -3.31 7.40
N PRO A 278 10.01 -2.70 8.09
CA PRO A 278 11.22 -2.19 7.46
C PRO A 278 12.15 -3.33 7.02
N VAL A 279 12.35 -3.46 5.70
CA VAL A 279 13.26 -4.45 5.08
C VAL A 279 14.68 -4.36 5.67
N LYS A 280 15.11 -3.14 6.04
CA LYS A 280 16.41 -2.83 6.67
C LYS A 280 16.59 -3.39 8.09
N HIS A 281 15.52 -3.71 8.82
CA HIS A 281 15.61 -4.36 10.15
C HIS A 281 15.30 -5.87 10.10
N GLY A 282 15.28 -6.48 8.91
CA GLY A 282 15.11 -7.94 8.75
C GLY A 282 13.68 -8.40 8.51
N TRP A 283 12.72 -7.48 8.32
CA TRP A 283 11.39 -7.86 7.82
C TRP A 283 11.49 -8.46 6.41
N ARG A 284 10.75 -9.55 6.17
CA ARG A 284 10.56 -10.17 4.86
C ARG A 284 9.08 -10.50 4.70
N TYR A 285 8.52 -10.24 3.53
CA TYR A 285 7.14 -10.63 3.24
C TYR A 285 6.97 -12.16 3.37
N PRO A 286 5.88 -12.67 3.98
CA PRO A 286 4.74 -11.97 4.57
C PRO A 286 4.85 -11.81 6.11
N GLY A 287 5.95 -11.36 6.68
CA GLY A 287 6.13 -11.24 8.13
C GLY A 287 5.11 -10.33 8.83
N ILE A 288 4.73 -10.64 10.08
CA ILE A 288 3.75 -9.86 10.86
C ILE A 288 4.20 -8.41 11.19
N GLY A 289 5.49 -8.10 11.10
CA GLY A 289 6.04 -6.82 11.52
C GLY A 289 6.22 -6.68 13.04
N GLU A 290 6.66 -5.51 13.51
CA GLU A 290 6.79 -5.21 14.95
C GLU A 290 6.17 -3.87 15.31
N PHE A 291 5.65 -3.75 16.54
CA PHE A 291 5.17 -2.49 17.10
C PHE A 291 6.32 -1.48 17.27
N GLN A 292 6.12 -0.24 16.81
CA GLN A 292 7.18 0.78 16.70
C GLN A 292 7.08 1.88 17.79
N CYS A 293 6.65 1.51 18.99
CA CYS A 293 6.28 2.44 20.06
C CYS A 293 7.28 2.56 21.23
N TYR A 294 8.53 2.12 21.03
CA TYR A 294 9.51 1.97 22.12
C TYR A 294 10.43 3.18 22.31
N ASP A 295 10.18 4.30 21.62
CA ASP A 295 10.86 5.56 21.92
C ASP A 295 10.38 6.15 23.25
N GLN A 296 11.24 6.95 23.90
CA GLN A 296 10.95 7.48 25.23
C GLN A 296 9.65 8.30 25.31
N TYR A 297 9.22 8.94 24.22
CA TYR A 297 8.04 9.81 24.20
C TYR A 297 6.75 9.00 24.05
N LEU A 298 6.72 7.99 23.18
CA LEU A 298 5.61 7.06 23.06
C LEU A 298 5.49 6.16 24.30
N LEU A 299 6.58 5.71 24.91
CA LEU A 299 6.53 5.00 26.19
C LEU A 299 6.01 5.88 27.34
N LYS A 300 6.36 7.17 27.37
CA LYS A 300 5.80 8.17 28.30
C LYS A 300 4.31 8.42 28.05
N ASN A 301 3.87 8.37 26.79
CA ASN A 301 2.45 8.48 26.42
C ASN A 301 1.65 7.24 26.87
N LEU A 302 2.15 6.03 26.56
CA LEU A 302 1.57 4.75 26.98
C LEU A 302 1.44 4.65 28.49
N ARG A 303 2.47 5.09 29.24
CA ARG A 303 2.44 5.11 30.71
C ARG A 303 1.28 5.96 31.25
N LYS A 304 1.11 7.18 30.73
CA LYS A 304 -0.03 8.04 31.08
C LYS A 304 -1.38 7.39 30.75
N ALA A 305 -1.50 6.70 29.61
CA ALA A 305 -2.71 6.00 29.23
C ALA A 305 -3.03 4.80 30.17
N ALA A 306 -2.00 4.07 30.60
CA ALA A 306 -2.13 2.95 31.53
C ALA A 306 -2.48 3.42 32.96
N GLU A 307 -1.85 4.50 33.42
CA GLU A 307 -2.15 5.17 34.70
C GLU A 307 -3.59 5.71 34.71
N ALA A 308 -4.04 6.39 33.65
CA ALA A 308 -5.40 6.91 33.52
C ALA A 308 -6.48 5.81 33.49
N ARG A 309 -6.12 4.58 33.14
CA ARG A 309 -7.00 3.40 33.18
C ARG A 309 -6.91 2.63 34.51
N GLY A 310 -6.08 3.05 35.46
CA GLY A 310 -5.88 2.38 36.75
C GLY A 310 -5.03 1.11 36.69
N HIS A 311 -4.28 0.89 35.60
CA HIS A 311 -3.53 -0.33 35.34
C HIS A 311 -2.09 -0.02 34.90
N SER A 312 -1.31 0.68 35.74
CA SER A 312 0.06 1.12 35.42
C SER A 312 1.02 -0.01 35.01
N PHE A 313 0.73 -1.27 35.35
CA PHE A 313 1.50 -2.45 34.90
C PHE A 313 1.30 -2.78 33.39
N TRP A 314 0.30 -2.19 32.73
CA TRP A 314 0.11 -2.22 31.27
C TRP A 314 0.93 -1.14 30.52
N ALA A 315 1.78 -0.38 31.21
CA ALA A 315 2.62 0.67 30.61
C ALA A 315 3.82 0.13 29.79
N ARG A 316 3.60 -0.85 28.92
CA ARG A 316 4.62 -1.51 28.09
C ARG A 316 4.04 -2.06 26.78
N GLY A 317 4.91 -2.41 25.83
CA GLY A 317 4.50 -3.16 24.62
C GLY A 317 4.33 -4.66 24.90
N PRO A 318 3.64 -5.43 24.04
CA PRO A 318 3.40 -6.85 24.28
C PRO A 318 4.67 -7.70 24.24
N ASP A 319 4.84 -8.56 25.25
CA ASP A 319 6.07 -9.32 25.45
C ASP A 319 6.20 -10.57 24.55
N ASN A 320 5.10 -11.00 23.95
CA ASN A 320 4.91 -12.24 23.21
C ASN A 320 4.43 -12.03 21.75
N ALA A 321 4.70 -10.85 21.19
CA ALA A 321 4.34 -10.45 19.82
C ALA A 321 5.21 -11.06 18.71
N GLY A 322 6.21 -11.89 19.03
CA GLY A 322 7.16 -12.41 18.04
C GLY A 322 8.18 -11.34 17.60
N SER A 323 8.66 -11.48 16.35
CA SER A 323 9.54 -10.52 15.67
C SER A 323 9.08 -10.26 14.23
N TYR A 324 9.73 -9.33 13.53
CA TYR A 324 9.32 -8.84 12.20
C TYR A 324 8.85 -9.93 11.21
N SER A 325 9.57 -11.06 11.16
CA SER A 325 9.34 -12.13 10.19
C SER A 325 8.64 -13.37 10.77
N SER A 326 8.11 -13.29 12.01
CA SER A 326 7.24 -14.31 12.58
C SER A 326 5.90 -14.41 11.81
N ARG A 327 5.20 -15.52 12.01
CA ARG A 327 3.82 -15.77 11.56
C ARG A 327 2.86 -15.65 12.76
N PRO A 328 1.57 -15.29 12.57
CA PRO A 328 0.65 -15.05 13.69
C PRO A 328 0.54 -16.22 14.67
N HIS A 329 0.45 -17.45 14.15
CA HIS A 329 0.35 -18.70 14.92
C HIS A 329 1.62 -19.09 15.68
N GLU A 330 2.77 -18.46 15.41
CA GLU A 330 4.03 -18.69 16.15
C GLU A 330 4.13 -17.79 17.40
N THR A 331 3.19 -16.85 17.57
CA THR A 331 3.23 -15.84 18.64
C THR A 331 2.12 -16.07 19.66
N GLY A 332 2.38 -15.74 20.93
CA GLY A 332 1.33 -15.77 21.95
C GLY A 332 0.35 -14.59 21.84
N PHE A 333 0.76 -13.50 21.18
CA PHE A 333 -0.09 -12.32 21.02
C PHE A 333 -1.08 -12.43 19.87
N PHE A 334 -0.66 -12.91 18.69
CA PHE A 334 -1.44 -12.87 17.44
C PHE A 334 -2.04 -14.21 17.00
N CYS A 335 -1.81 -15.31 17.73
CA CYS A 335 -2.45 -16.59 17.42
C CYS A 335 -3.97 -16.52 17.65
N ASP A 336 -4.71 -17.50 17.13
CA ASP A 336 -6.17 -17.55 17.33
C ASP A 336 -6.49 -17.72 18.82
N GLY A 337 -7.24 -16.76 19.39
CA GLY A 337 -7.50 -16.67 20.83
C GLY A 337 -6.35 -16.09 21.67
N GLY A 338 -5.30 -15.56 21.03
CA GLY A 338 -4.14 -14.93 21.69
C GLY A 338 -4.43 -13.59 22.38
N ASP A 339 -3.41 -13.04 23.03
CA ASP A 339 -3.54 -11.87 23.91
C ASP A 339 -4.08 -10.59 23.24
N TYR A 340 -4.04 -10.49 21.89
CA TYR A 340 -4.59 -9.35 21.14
C TYR A 340 -6.07 -9.06 21.45
N ASP A 341 -6.88 -10.10 21.70
CA ASP A 341 -8.30 -9.97 22.04
C ASP A 341 -8.55 -9.95 23.56
N GLY A 342 -7.51 -10.15 24.37
CA GLY A 342 -7.57 -10.04 25.84
C GLY A 342 -7.65 -8.59 26.34
N TYR A 343 -7.91 -8.41 27.64
CA TYR A 343 -8.06 -7.07 28.24
C TYR A 343 -6.85 -6.14 28.02
N TYR A 344 -5.64 -6.70 28.09
CA TYR A 344 -4.40 -5.98 27.83
C TYR A 344 -4.20 -5.66 26.34
N GLY A 345 -4.38 -6.65 25.44
CA GLY A 345 -4.26 -6.43 23.99
C GLY A 345 -5.26 -5.39 23.48
N ARG A 346 -6.53 -5.48 23.91
CA ARG A 346 -7.57 -4.48 23.60
C ARG A 346 -7.23 -3.08 24.12
N PHE A 347 -6.58 -2.95 25.28
CA PHE A 347 -6.07 -1.66 25.77
C PHE A 347 -4.91 -1.15 24.91
N PHE A 348 -3.89 -1.97 24.69
CA PHE A 348 -2.67 -1.59 23.98
C PHE A 348 -2.96 -1.24 22.52
N LEU A 349 -3.75 -2.05 21.80
CA LEU A 349 -4.11 -1.82 20.41
C LEU A 349 -5.03 -0.60 20.24
N ASN A 350 -5.95 -0.35 21.20
CA ASN A 350 -6.74 0.87 21.21
C ASN A 350 -5.84 2.11 21.38
N TRP A 351 -4.90 2.07 22.33
CA TRP A 351 -3.91 3.13 22.52
C TRP A 351 -3.05 3.36 21.26
N TYR A 352 -2.45 2.31 20.72
CA TYR A 352 -1.52 2.37 19.59
C TYR A 352 -2.20 2.91 18.33
N SER A 353 -3.39 2.38 17.98
CA SER A 353 -4.20 2.93 16.88
C SER A 353 -4.73 4.34 17.15
N LYS A 354 -5.00 4.70 18.41
CA LYS A 354 -5.37 6.07 18.77
C LYS A 354 -4.22 7.06 18.60
N VAL A 355 -2.95 6.68 18.87
CA VAL A 355 -1.80 7.56 18.60
C VAL A 355 -1.74 7.93 17.10
N LEU A 356 -1.97 6.95 16.22
CA LEU A 356 -2.06 7.13 14.76
C LEU A 356 -3.18 8.11 14.38
N VAL A 357 -4.42 7.86 14.83
CA VAL A 357 -5.56 8.74 14.52
C VAL A 357 -5.35 10.14 15.09
N ASP A 358 -4.86 10.26 16.32
CA ASP A 358 -4.61 11.54 16.97
C ASP A 358 -3.46 12.33 16.32
N HIS A 359 -2.48 11.67 15.70
CA HIS A 359 -1.44 12.33 14.89
C HIS A 359 -2.05 12.92 13.61
N GLY A 360 -2.73 12.10 12.81
CA GLY A 360 -3.43 12.54 11.60
C GLY A 360 -4.39 13.70 11.87
N ASP A 361 -5.14 13.63 12.97
CA ASP A 361 -6.07 14.69 13.39
C ASP A 361 -5.39 16.05 13.60
N ARG A 362 -4.17 16.06 14.14
CA ARG A 362 -3.41 17.29 14.41
C ARG A 362 -2.76 17.85 13.17
N VAL A 363 -2.13 17.00 12.35
CA VAL A 363 -1.43 17.45 11.14
C VAL A 363 -2.43 17.92 10.09
N LEU A 364 -3.54 17.20 9.88
CA LEU A 364 -4.57 17.62 8.92
C LEU A 364 -5.34 18.88 9.37
N TYR A 365 -5.51 19.10 10.68
CA TYR A 365 -5.99 20.39 11.19
C TYR A 365 -5.06 21.55 10.80
N LEU A 366 -3.75 21.37 10.96
CA LEU A 366 -2.75 22.38 10.59
C LEU A 366 -2.66 22.58 9.07
N ALA A 367 -2.79 21.50 8.28
CA ALA A 367 -2.88 21.57 6.83
C ALA A 367 -4.13 22.35 6.37
N LYS A 368 -5.28 22.11 7.01
CA LYS A 368 -6.54 22.83 6.72
C LYS A 368 -6.42 24.34 6.99
N LEU A 369 -5.66 24.74 8.00
CA LEU A 369 -5.35 26.15 8.27
C LEU A 369 -4.36 26.75 7.26
N ALA A 370 -3.42 25.96 6.73
CA ALA A 370 -2.44 26.42 5.75
C ALA A 370 -2.99 26.48 4.31
N PHE A 371 -3.94 25.61 3.97
CA PHE A 371 -4.43 25.39 2.61
C PHE A 371 -5.96 25.57 2.49
N GLU A 372 -6.51 26.58 3.17
CA GLU A 372 -7.94 26.89 3.11
C GLU A 372 -8.43 26.99 1.65
N GLY A 373 -9.51 26.27 1.32
CA GLY A 373 -10.08 26.18 -0.03
C GLY A 373 -9.44 25.14 -0.96
N THR A 374 -8.27 24.57 -0.62
CA THR A 374 -7.62 23.51 -1.44
C THR A 374 -8.00 22.11 -0.95
N ARG A 375 -8.14 21.13 -1.86
CA ARG A 375 -8.36 19.73 -1.49
C ARG A 375 -7.11 19.19 -0.77
N ILE A 376 -7.31 18.58 0.40
CA ILE A 376 -6.27 17.91 1.17
C ILE A 376 -6.42 16.40 1.02
N VAL A 377 -5.31 15.69 0.86
CA VAL A 377 -5.26 14.23 0.72
C VAL A 377 -4.35 13.62 1.79
N ALA A 378 -4.77 12.51 2.37
CA ALA A 378 -3.98 11.69 3.28
C ALA A 378 -3.80 10.28 2.69
N LYS A 379 -2.56 9.77 2.63
CA LYS A 379 -2.27 8.45 2.08
C LYS A 379 -2.37 7.35 3.15
N LEU A 380 -2.98 6.22 2.80
CA LEU A 380 -3.14 5.05 3.65
C LEU A 380 -2.60 3.79 2.95
N SER A 381 -1.86 2.96 3.69
CA SER A 381 -1.19 1.78 3.17
C SER A 381 -2.12 0.57 3.06
N GLY A 382 -2.09 -0.15 1.93
CA GLY A 382 -2.88 -1.35 1.68
C GLY A 382 -2.26 -2.62 2.25
N ILE A 383 -2.36 -2.84 3.56
CA ILE A 383 -1.75 -3.98 4.25
C ILE A 383 -2.68 -5.21 4.15
N HIS A 384 -2.28 -6.17 3.33
CA HIS A 384 -3.16 -7.25 2.88
C HIS A 384 -2.76 -8.66 3.33
N TRP A 385 -1.53 -8.86 3.79
CA TRP A 385 -1.07 -10.15 4.32
C TRP A 385 -1.58 -10.38 5.74
N TRP A 386 -1.85 -11.63 6.10
CA TRP A 386 -2.58 -12.05 7.31
C TRP A 386 -4.03 -11.54 7.46
N TYR A 387 -4.61 -10.85 6.48
CA TYR A 387 -6.01 -10.39 6.54
C TYR A 387 -7.02 -11.55 6.73
N LYS A 388 -6.68 -12.78 6.32
CA LYS A 388 -7.53 -13.97 6.55
C LYS A 388 -7.34 -14.63 7.92
N THR A 389 -6.58 -14.03 8.84
CA THR A 389 -6.44 -14.50 10.23
C THR A 389 -7.39 -13.77 11.16
N ALA A 390 -7.71 -14.34 12.33
CA ALA A 390 -8.58 -13.63 13.29
C ALA A 390 -7.95 -12.36 13.86
N SER A 391 -6.61 -12.31 13.94
CA SER A 391 -5.86 -11.20 14.53
C SER A 391 -5.51 -10.08 13.56
N HIS A 392 -5.45 -10.33 12.24
CA HIS A 392 -5.01 -9.34 11.24
C HIS A 392 -3.63 -8.73 11.60
N ALA A 393 -2.67 -9.59 12.00
CA ALA A 393 -1.47 -9.18 12.72
C ALA A 393 -0.64 -8.03 12.07
N ALA A 394 -0.50 -8.01 10.75
CA ALA A 394 0.25 -6.95 10.06
C ALA A 394 -0.45 -5.59 10.07
N GLU A 395 -1.78 -5.57 9.98
CA GLU A 395 -2.57 -4.35 10.18
C GLU A 395 -2.39 -3.83 11.61
N LEU A 396 -2.43 -4.72 12.61
CA LEU A 396 -2.24 -4.37 14.02
C LEU A 396 -0.87 -3.72 14.28
N THR A 397 0.22 -4.30 13.77
CA THR A 397 1.58 -3.76 13.99
C THR A 397 1.78 -2.42 13.27
N ALA A 398 1.13 -2.20 12.14
CA ALA A 398 1.14 -0.93 11.41
C ALA A 398 0.23 0.15 12.03
N GLY A 399 -0.63 -0.21 12.99
CA GLY A 399 -1.50 0.72 13.73
C GLY A 399 -2.98 0.65 13.34
N PHE A 400 -3.35 -0.15 12.35
CA PHE A 400 -4.73 -0.38 11.97
C PHE A 400 -5.33 -1.46 12.88
N TYR A 401 -6.05 -1.05 13.92
CA TYR A 401 -6.65 -1.99 14.88
C TYR A 401 -7.92 -2.64 14.28
N ASN A 402 -7.74 -3.50 13.26
CA ASN A 402 -8.77 -4.11 12.42
C ASN A 402 -8.86 -5.65 12.56
N PRO A 403 -8.93 -6.25 13.76
CA PRO A 403 -9.14 -7.69 13.89
C PRO A 403 -10.50 -8.10 13.29
N CYS A 404 -10.72 -9.40 13.08
CA CYS A 404 -11.90 -9.89 12.36
C CYS A 404 -13.24 -9.47 13.00
N ASN A 405 -13.26 -9.09 14.28
CA ASN A 405 -14.43 -8.65 15.05
C ASN A 405 -14.64 -7.13 15.14
N ARG A 406 -13.78 -6.29 14.51
CA ARG A 406 -13.82 -4.82 14.59
C ARG A 406 -13.44 -4.19 13.27
N ASP A 407 -14.11 -3.11 12.85
CA ASP A 407 -13.59 -2.26 11.77
C ASP A 407 -12.53 -1.30 12.33
N GLY A 408 -11.28 -1.45 11.86
CA GLY A 408 -10.16 -0.58 12.24
C GLY A 408 -10.08 0.72 11.44
N TYR A 409 -10.73 0.79 10.26
CA TYR A 409 -10.61 1.93 9.35
C TYR A 409 -11.62 3.05 9.66
N ALA A 410 -12.81 2.74 10.19
CA ALA A 410 -13.85 3.72 10.52
C ALA A 410 -13.35 4.94 11.32
N ALA A 411 -12.44 4.75 12.28
CA ALA A 411 -11.89 5.85 13.07
C ALA A 411 -10.96 6.78 12.27
N ILE A 412 -10.24 6.24 11.28
CA ILE A 412 -9.41 7.00 10.34
C ILE A 412 -10.35 7.78 9.40
N MET A 413 -11.37 7.15 8.83
CA MET A 413 -12.29 7.80 7.90
C MET A 413 -13.11 8.91 8.57
N ALA A 414 -13.54 8.73 9.82
CA ALA A 414 -14.17 9.79 10.61
C ALA A 414 -13.23 10.99 10.86
N MET A 415 -11.94 10.73 11.07
CA MET A 415 -10.90 11.76 11.22
C MET A 415 -10.65 12.51 9.90
N LEU A 416 -10.55 11.80 8.76
CA LEU A 416 -10.45 12.44 7.44
C LEU A 416 -11.68 13.30 7.14
N LYS A 417 -12.89 12.78 7.42
CA LYS A 417 -14.16 13.50 7.23
C LYS A 417 -14.23 14.78 8.04
N LYS A 418 -13.79 14.77 9.30
CA LYS A 418 -13.71 15.94 10.19
C LYS A 418 -12.89 17.08 9.57
N HIS A 419 -11.79 16.75 8.88
CA HIS A 419 -10.93 17.75 8.23
C HIS A 419 -11.32 18.08 6.80
N SER A 420 -12.29 17.36 6.22
CA SER A 420 -12.63 17.44 4.79
C SER A 420 -11.46 16.99 3.89
N ALA A 421 -10.66 16.04 4.40
CA ALA A 421 -9.57 15.42 3.65
C ALA A 421 -10.08 14.19 2.88
N SER A 422 -9.58 14.01 1.67
CA SER A 422 -9.81 12.83 0.83
C SER A 422 -8.77 11.75 1.17
N LEU A 423 -9.15 10.48 0.98
CA LEU A 423 -8.27 9.34 1.16
C LEU A 423 -7.50 9.09 -0.14
N ASN A 424 -6.17 8.99 -0.13
CA ASN A 424 -5.43 8.28 -1.18
C ASN A 424 -5.15 6.86 -0.71
N PHE A 425 -5.63 5.87 -1.46
CA PHE A 425 -5.44 4.48 -1.15
C PHE A 425 -4.83 3.73 -2.33
N THR A 426 -3.66 3.15 -2.08
CA THR A 426 -2.94 2.27 -3.01
C THR A 426 -3.45 0.84 -2.84
N PRO A 427 -4.14 0.25 -3.84
CA PRO A 427 -4.44 -1.17 -3.84
C PRO A 427 -3.12 -1.95 -3.83
N ALA A 428 -3.06 -3.04 -3.07
CA ALA A 428 -1.86 -3.87 -3.00
C ALA A 428 -1.43 -4.43 -4.37
N GLU A 429 -0.16 -4.83 -4.50
CA GLU A 429 0.49 -5.32 -5.72
C GLU A 429 -0.29 -6.44 -6.44
N PHE A 430 -1.10 -6.07 -7.43
CA PHE A 430 -2.02 -7.03 -8.08
C PHE A 430 -1.37 -7.99 -9.09
N HIS A 431 -0.06 -7.90 -9.33
CA HIS A 431 0.64 -8.70 -10.36
C HIS A 431 1.83 -9.52 -9.86
N MET A 432 1.68 -10.10 -8.67
CA MET A 432 2.39 -11.34 -8.29
C MET A 432 1.84 -12.62 -8.99
N LEU A 433 0.98 -12.47 -10.01
CA LEU A 433 0.31 -13.59 -10.71
C LEU A 433 1.25 -14.54 -11.48
N HIS A 434 2.54 -14.20 -11.61
CA HIS A 434 3.56 -15.05 -12.26
C HIS A 434 4.54 -15.75 -11.31
N GLN A 435 4.44 -15.56 -9.98
CA GLN A 435 5.20 -16.36 -9.00
C GLN A 435 4.24 -17.21 -8.15
N ARG A 436 3.71 -18.27 -8.77
CA ARG A 436 2.55 -19.03 -8.25
C ARG A 436 2.84 -19.97 -7.06
N GLU A 437 4.06 -19.95 -6.49
CA GLU A 437 4.56 -21.10 -5.72
C GLU A 437 4.50 -20.97 -4.17
N ASP A 438 4.25 -19.81 -3.57
CA ASP A 438 4.27 -19.69 -2.08
C ASP A 438 3.17 -18.83 -1.41
N PHE A 439 2.18 -18.32 -2.15
CA PHE A 439 1.19 -17.38 -1.61
C PHE A 439 0.20 -17.95 -0.58
N SER A 440 -0.03 -19.27 -0.57
CA SER A 440 -0.95 -19.91 0.39
C SER A 440 -0.54 -19.66 1.84
N ASN A 441 0.76 -19.54 2.10
CA ASN A 441 1.35 -19.30 3.41
C ASN A 441 1.15 -17.86 3.93
N SER A 442 0.71 -16.91 3.09
CA SER A 442 0.58 -15.49 3.46
C SER A 442 -0.79 -15.08 4.03
N LEU A 443 -1.81 -15.94 3.87
CA LEU A 443 -3.21 -15.67 4.28
C LEU A 443 -3.70 -14.27 3.86
N SER A 444 -3.33 -13.89 2.64
CA SER A 444 -3.51 -12.56 2.04
C SER A 444 -4.90 -12.37 1.43
N ASP A 445 -5.46 -11.16 1.55
CA ASP A 445 -6.65 -10.74 0.79
C ASP A 445 -6.62 -9.26 0.35
N PRO A 446 -6.00 -8.94 -0.80
CA PRO A 446 -5.93 -7.55 -1.26
C PRO A 446 -7.29 -7.02 -1.76
N GLU A 447 -8.18 -7.88 -2.25
CA GLU A 447 -9.50 -7.47 -2.74
C GLU A 447 -10.43 -7.11 -1.58
N ALA A 448 -10.43 -7.91 -0.50
CA ALA A 448 -11.21 -7.61 0.69
C ALA A 448 -10.72 -6.36 1.44
N VAL A 449 -9.42 -6.08 1.45
CA VAL A 449 -8.87 -4.84 2.04
C VAL A 449 -9.28 -3.62 1.23
N VAL A 450 -9.12 -3.65 -0.11
CA VAL A 450 -9.59 -2.58 -1.00
C VAL A 450 -11.08 -2.33 -0.74
N TRP A 451 -11.89 -3.39 -0.74
CA TRP A 451 -13.33 -3.28 -0.49
C TRP A 451 -13.67 -2.70 0.89
N GLN A 452 -13.01 -3.14 1.97
CA GLN A 452 -13.27 -2.60 3.31
C GLN A 452 -12.92 -1.12 3.39
N VAL A 453 -11.75 -0.74 2.88
CA VAL A 453 -11.22 0.63 2.98
C VAL A 453 -12.04 1.62 2.14
N THR A 454 -12.42 1.27 0.90
CA THR A 454 -13.22 2.16 0.05
C THR A 454 -14.64 2.35 0.57
N ASN A 455 -15.29 1.27 1.02
CA ASN A 455 -16.64 1.38 1.61
C ASN A 455 -16.62 2.16 2.93
N ALA A 456 -15.64 1.92 3.82
CA ALA A 456 -15.49 2.69 5.06
C ALA A 456 -15.28 4.19 4.80
N ALA A 457 -14.64 4.58 3.69
CA ALA A 457 -14.50 5.97 3.27
C ALA A 457 -15.83 6.53 2.71
N TRP A 458 -16.43 5.84 1.75
CA TRP A 458 -17.65 6.28 1.08
C TRP A 458 -18.87 6.36 2.03
N ASP A 459 -18.99 5.45 3.00
CA ASP A 459 -20.11 5.43 3.97
C ASP A 459 -20.13 6.66 4.92
N VAL A 460 -18.98 7.32 5.10
CA VAL A 460 -18.89 8.63 5.78
C VAL A 460 -18.76 9.80 4.80
N GLY A 461 -18.85 9.55 3.50
CA GLY A 461 -18.69 10.54 2.43
C GLY A 461 -17.30 11.16 2.40
N VAL A 462 -16.24 10.37 2.57
CA VAL A 462 -14.85 10.73 2.24
C VAL A 462 -14.60 10.33 0.79
N GLU A 463 -14.06 11.26 0.00
CA GLU A 463 -13.65 10.98 -1.38
C GLU A 463 -12.45 10.03 -1.39
N VAL A 464 -12.41 9.12 -2.37
CA VAL A 464 -11.28 8.20 -2.56
C VAL A 464 -10.53 8.56 -3.84
N VAL A 465 -9.24 8.81 -3.68
CA VAL A 465 -8.19 8.86 -4.71
C VAL A 465 -7.47 7.50 -4.69
N SER A 466 -6.98 7.05 -5.84
CA SER A 466 -6.19 5.82 -5.90
C SER A 466 -4.99 5.97 -6.83
N GLU A 467 -3.98 5.16 -6.58
CA GLU A 467 -2.74 5.07 -7.33
C GLU A 467 -2.39 3.60 -7.55
N ASN A 468 -1.69 3.27 -8.64
CA ASN A 468 -1.21 1.91 -8.85
C ASN A 468 0.10 1.63 -8.06
N PRO A 469 0.27 0.44 -7.46
CA PRO A 469 1.46 0.10 -6.68
C PRO A 469 2.71 -0.13 -7.55
N LEU A 470 2.54 -0.60 -8.79
CA LEU A 470 3.61 -0.86 -9.76
C LEU A 470 3.15 -0.43 -11.16
N PRO A 471 4.06 -0.04 -12.08
CA PRO A 471 3.70 0.37 -13.43
C PRO A 471 2.94 -0.73 -14.19
N PHE A 472 1.66 -0.50 -14.46
CA PHE A 472 0.87 -1.36 -15.35
C PHE A 472 1.05 -0.88 -16.78
N LEU A 473 1.52 -1.77 -17.66
CA LEU A 473 1.78 -1.46 -19.07
C LEU A 473 0.88 -2.25 -20.01
N ASP A 474 0.05 -3.14 -19.45
CA ASP A 474 -0.81 -4.03 -20.18
C ASP A 474 -2.30 -3.71 -19.97
N ARG A 475 -3.09 -4.17 -20.92
CA ARG A 475 -4.52 -3.92 -21.01
C ARG A 475 -5.31 -4.58 -19.88
N VAL A 476 -4.81 -5.69 -19.31
CA VAL A 476 -5.43 -6.38 -18.17
C VAL A 476 -5.31 -5.56 -16.89
N GLY A 477 -4.11 -5.02 -16.60
CA GLY A 477 -3.90 -4.11 -15.47
C GLY A 477 -4.79 -2.86 -15.54
N TYR A 478 -4.83 -2.20 -16.69
CA TYR A 478 -5.68 -1.01 -16.89
C TYR A 478 -7.18 -1.30 -16.73
N ASN A 479 -7.68 -2.42 -17.26
CA ASN A 479 -9.09 -2.79 -17.06
C ASN A 479 -9.41 -3.07 -15.58
N LYS A 480 -8.51 -3.71 -14.82
CA LYS A 480 -8.70 -3.91 -13.37
C LYS A 480 -8.71 -2.59 -12.59
N ILE A 481 -7.86 -1.63 -12.98
CA ILE A 481 -7.92 -0.26 -12.42
C ILE A 481 -9.27 0.38 -12.72
N LEU A 482 -9.76 0.30 -13.96
CA LEU A 482 -11.04 0.88 -14.38
C LEU A 482 -12.25 0.29 -13.64
N ASP A 483 -12.28 -1.03 -13.42
CA ASP A 483 -13.36 -1.69 -12.68
C ASP A 483 -13.38 -1.30 -11.19
N ASN A 484 -12.20 -1.16 -10.56
CA ASN A 484 -12.08 -0.60 -9.21
C ASN A 484 -12.42 0.90 -9.18
N ALA A 485 -12.09 1.65 -10.24
CA ALA A 485 -12.30 3.09 -10.31
C ALA A 485 -13.77 3.48 -10.52
N LYS A 486 -14.51 2.64 -11.25
CA LYS A 486 -15.92 2.82 -11.63
C LYS A 486 -16.70 1.52 -11.36
N PRO A 487 -16.92 1.09 -10.11
CA PRO A 487 -17.60 -0.17 -9.81
C PRO A 487 -18.97 -0.27 -10.50
N LEU A 488 -19.22 -1.34 -11.26
CA LEU A 488 -20.46 -1.48 -12.04
C LEU A 488 -21.70 -1.72 -11.17
N ALA A 489 -21.52 -2.38 -10.03
CA ALA A 489 -22.58 -2.86 -9.15
C ALA A 489 -22.77 -2.01 -7.87
N ASP A 490 -22.17 -0.81 -7.82
CA ASP A 490 -22.36 0.09 -6.70
C ASP A 490 -23.74 0.78 -6.79
N PRO A 491 -24.66 0.58 -5.82
CA PRO A 491 -26.03 1.07 -5.91
C PRO A 491 -26.13 2.60 -5.72
N ASP A 492 -25.12 3.21 -5.10
CA ASP A 492 -25.04 4.66 -4.88
C ASP A 492 -24.30 5.38 -6.04
N GLY A 493 -23.79 4.62 -7.03
CA GLY A 493 -23.01 5.14 -8.14
C GLY A 493 -21.66 5.73 -7.71
N ARG A 494 -21.03 5.19 -6.66
CA ARG A 494 -19.74 5.65 -6.14
C ARG A 494 -18.59 5.36 -7.13
N TYR A 495 -17.63 6.26 -7.23
CA TYR A 495 -16.43 6.13 -8.07
C TYR A 495 -15.25 6.92 -7.47
N LEU A 496 -14.04 6.74 -8.01
CA LEU A 496 -12.84 7.48 -7.55
C LEU A 496 -12.86 8.95 -7.97
N SER A 497 -12.44 9.85 -7.08
CA SER A 497 -12.40 11.29 -7.34
C SER A 497 -11.22 11.72 -8.23
N SER A 498 -10.13 10.94 -8.26
CA SER A 498 -9.02 11.04 -9.21
C SER A 498 -8.16 9.78 -9.17
N PHE A 499 -7.35 9.56 -10.20
CA PHE A 499 -6.36 8.48 -10.26
C PHE A 499 -4.95 9.02 -10.52
N ILE A 500 -3.94 8.44 -9.87
CA ILE A 500 -2.54 8.83 -10.00
C ILE A 500 -1.74 7.65 -10.56
N TYR A 501 -1.23 7.78 -11.79
CA TYR A 501 -0.39 6.77 -12.41
C TYR A 501 1.06 6.81 -11.86
N HIS A 502 1.48 5.72 -11.23
CA HIS A 502 2.85 5.47 -10.77
C HIS A 502 3.60 4.65 -11.85
N ARG A 503 4.56 5.19 -12.60
CA ARG A 503 5.14 6.54 -12.59
C ARG A 503 5.54 6.93 -14.02
N LEU A 504 5.68 8.24 -14.28
CA LEU A 504 6.39 8.72 -15.47
C LEU A 504 7.78 8.08 -15.54
N SER A 505 8.02 7.37 -16.64
CA SER A 505 9.25 6.63 -16.91
C SER A 505 9.47 6.52 -18.42
N PRO A 506 10.70 6.27 -18.89
CA PRO A 506 10.94 5.99 -20.32
C PRO A 506 10.07 4.85 -20.85
N LEU A 507 9.84 3.82 -20.02
CA LEU A 507 9.05 2.63 -20.33
C LEU A 507 7.56 2.95 -20.57
N LEU A 508 6.96 3.88 -19.81
CA LEU A 508 5.60 4.38 -20.08
C LEU A 508 5.49 5.06 -21.45
N LEU A 509 6.56 5.76 -21.86
CA LEU A 509 6.60 6.58 -23.08
C LEU A 509 7.02 5.77 -24.32
N GLU A 510 7.30 4.48 -24.18
CA GLU A 510 7.46 3.58 -25.33
C GLU A 510 6.14 3.48 -26.11
N ARG A 511 6.24 3.51 -27.45
CA ARG A 511 5.08 3.68 -28.35
C ARG A 511 3.91 2.76 -28.02
N GLN A 512 4.16 1.48 -27.75
CA GLN A 512 3.09 0.50 -27.50
C GLN A 512 2.40 0.73 -26.14
N ASN A 513 3.20 0.96 -25.10
CA ASN A 513 2.71 1.20 -23.74
C ASN A 513 1.96 2.54 -23.65
N PHE A 514 2.45 3.55 -24.38
CA PHE A 514 1.82 4.88 -24.43
C PHE A 514 0.46 4.87 -25.14
N MET A 515 0.28 4.05 -26.18
CA MET A 515 -1.04 3.88 -26.84
C MET A 515 -2.07 3.23 -25.91
N GLU A 516 -1.68 2.21 -25.14
CA GLU A 516 -2.57 1.60 -24.12
C GLU A 516 -2.83 2.54 -22.94
N PHE A 517 -1.85 3.36 -22.55
CA PHE A 517 -2.04 4.42 -21.55
C PHE A 517 -3.03 5.51 -22.03
N GLU A 518 -2.91 6.00 -23.27
CA GLU A 518 -3.87 6.96 -23.84
C GLU A 518 -5.28 6.37 -23.89
N ARG A 519 -5.42 5.10 -24.27
CA ARG A 519 -6.67 4.34 -24.21
C ARG A 519 -7.24 4.27 -22.78
N PHE A 520 -6.39 4.02 -21.79
CA PHE A 520 -6.79 4.01 -20.38
C PHE A 520 -7.29 5.39 -19.92
N VAL A 521 -6.58 6.47 -20.25
CA VAL A 521 -7.00 7.85 -19.92
C VAL A 521 -8.38 8.15 -20.51
N LYS A 522 -8.62 7.83 -21.78
CA LYS A 522 -9.94 7.99 -22.42
C LYS A 522 -11.06 7.23 -21.70
N ARG A 523 -10.82 5.98 -21.29
CA ARG A 523 -11.79 5.20 -20.49
C ARG A 523 -12.02 5.78 -19.09
N MET A 524 -10.98 6.33 -18.45
CA MET A 524 -11.11 7.04 -17.17
C MET A 524 -11.96 8.31 -17.32
N HIS A 525 -11.80 9.03 -18.44
CA HIS A 525 -12.62 10.19 -18.81
C HIS A 525 -14.05 9.85 -19.25
N GLY A 526 -14.36 8.57 -19.47
CA GLY A 526 -15.68 8.13 -19.93
C GLY A 526 -15.90 8.31 -21.44
N GLU A 527 -14.81 8.42 -22.22
CA GLU A 527 -14.84 8.48 -23.67
C GLU A 527 -14.97 7.10 -24.31
N ALA A 528 -15.57 7.04 -25.50
CA ALA A 528 -15.61 5.83 -26.30
C ALA A 528 -14.23 5.51 -26.88
N VAL A 529 -13.77 4.27 -26.72
CA VAL A 529 -12.53 3.78 -27.33
C VAL A 529 -12.84 2.72 -28.36
N HIS A 530 -12.50 2.99 -29.62
CA HIS A 530 -12.53 1.97 -30.66
C HIS A 530 -11.39 0.98 -30.44
N ASP A 531 -11.70 -0.32 -30.53
CA ASP A 531 -10.67 -1.34 -30.54
C ASP A 531 -9.78 -1.20 -31.77
N LEU A 532 -8.48 -1.02 -31.53
CA LEU A 532 -7.45 -1.21 -32.54
C LEU A 532 -7.56 -2.65 -33.03
N GLN A 533 -7.98 -2.82 -34.30
CA GLN A 533 -7.81 -4.07 -35.01
C GLN A 533 -6.30 -4.29 -35.18
N VAL A 534 -5.80 -5.34 -34.52
CA VAL A 534 -4.41 -5.82 -34.60
C VAL A 534 -4.32 -6.86 -35.71
#